data_AF-A0A8H6ZL92-F1
#
_entry.id   AF-A0A8H6ZL92-F1
#
_cell.length_a   1.000
_cell.length_b   1.000
_cell.length_c   1.000
_cell.angle_alpha   90.00
_cell.angle_beta   90.00
_cell.angle_gamma   90.00
#
_symmetry.space_group_name_H-M   'P 1'
#
loop_
_entity.id
_entity.type
_entity.pdbx_description
1 polymer ?
#
loop_
_entity_poly.entity_id
_entity_poly.type
_entity_poly.pdbx_seq_one_letter_code
_entity_poly.pdbx_strand_id
1 'polypeptide(L)'
;MYSFALLGLFVFAATVSAIPSQGFNSTRADGGILPRTSSDGWSLTSQLQGQTFLDFFTFETTNNDNGGVAQYVNGITSGLAYTSGSQVFNAADNNLFIFDVAHIPAVCGTWPAIWSLRLDTQFTGPDWPNGGEIDVVEAVNLYNRDEYSLHTRSGCTGPATMPNLQLVDGNTNCDAIADAGACGYSDLDSTSFGPGFNNAGGGVFALEFAADGIKTWFWSRANVPADITNLSPTPSTWASSAARLNIPVSSCSPETYFNNLNLVVDTNLAGTWPQGVWGTNNVGGQTTSCQTQTGVSTAAGYVTGHGSAFGAAAQWVINGFYIYNQVGGTDDCPPYGDQIGTYDGTSNYSEACADITDACLAADGTSIWSHAACVAAATCQGTASVIALNQCQNPAVLPAASIPHLSSTIYASIVGSCAPNCPITQQNYIDFVYGQMTAAGVTNFPTSSAYVISQWWDPILQWTATGTTIPYQNFDDWLHYSNW
;
A
#
# COMPACT_ATOMS: atom_id res chain seq x y z
N MET A 1 -53.02 25.48 24.60
CA MET A 1 -51.71 26.06 24.26
C MET A 1 -50.66 24.98 24.46
N TYR A 2 -50.35 24.24 23.39
CA TYR A 2 -49.32 23.22 23.40
C TYR A 2 -47.97 23.92 23.36
N SER A 3 -47.18 23.78 24.43
CA SER A 3 -45.82 24.29 24.48
C SER A 3 -44.93 23.30 23.73
N PHE A 4 -44.52 23.68 22.53
CA PHE A 4 -43.43 23.02 21.81
C PHE A 4 -42.14 23.26 22.60
N ALA A 5 -41.76 22.30 23.43
CA ALA A 5 -40.38 22.18 23.88
C ALA A 5 -39.57 21.75 22.65
N LEU A 6 -38.83 22.70 22.05
CA LEU A 6 -37.68 22.38 21.22
C LEU A 6 -36.68 21.61 22.12
N LEU A 7 -36.79 20.28 22.15
CA LEU A 7 -35.64 19.45 22.46
C LEU A 7 -34.67 19.64 21.29
N GLY A 8 -33.68 20.50 21.49
CA GLY A 8 -32.50 20.54 20.65
C GLY A 8 -31.87 19.15 20.66
N LEU A 9 -32.00 18.46 19.54
CA LEU A 9 -31.43 17.15 19.27
C LEU A 9 -29.91 17.32 19.14
N PHE A 10 -29.19 17.35 20.27
CA PHE A 10 -27.74 17.19 20.24
C PHE A 10 -27.45 15.69 20.03
N VAL A 11 -27.42 15.27 18.78
CA VAL A 11 -26.90 13.96 18.39
C VAL A 11 -25.38 14.07 18.52
N PHE A 12 -24.81 13.49 19.58
CA PHE A 12 -23.37 13.35 19.70
C PHE A 12 -22.90 12.41 18.60
N ALA A 13 -22.18 12.97 17.64
CA ALA A 13 -21.59 12.20 16.57
C ALA A 13 -20.45 11.33 17.09
N ALA A 14 -20.24 10.19 16.45
CA ALA A 14 -19.01 9.44 16.58
C ALA A 14 -17.84 10.41 16.30
N THR A 15 -16.91 10.50 17.23
CA THR A 15 -15.76 11.39 17.06
C THR A 15 -14.57 10.57 16.61
N VAL A 16 -13.85 11.07 15.62
CA VAL A 16 -12.52 10.59 15.29
C VAL A 16 -11.54 11.44 16.09
N SER A 17 -10.90 10.83 17.10
CA SER A 17 -9.85 11.51 17.85
C SER A 17 -8.49 11.05 17.37
N ALA A 18 -7.70 11.99 16.85
CA ALA A 18 -6.27 11.81 16.64
C ALA A 18 -5.53 12.34 17.88
N ILE A 19 -5.04 11.45 18.74
CA ILE A 19 -4.28 11.82 19.95
C ILE A 19 -2.86 12.26 19.53
N PRO A 20 -2.24 13.27 20.18
CA PRO A 20 -0.84 13.62 19.94
C PRO A 20 0.11 12.40 20.11
N SER A 21 0.72 11.99 18.99
CA SER A 21 1.77 10.97 18.78
C SER A 21 1.87 9.84 19.83
N GLN A 22 1.02 8.82 19.71
CA GLN A 22 1.29 7.45 20.17
C GLN A 22 1.59 6.50 18.99
N GLY A 23 1.54 6.99 17.75
CA GLY A 23 1.86 6.22 16.55
C GLY A 23 3.35 5.87 16.45
N PHE A 24 3.68 5.00 15.49
CA PHE A 24 5.04 4.56 15.23
C PHE A 24 5.95 5.74 14.90
N ASN A 25 7.10 5.78 15.54
CA ASN A 25 8.06 6.87 15.41
C ASN A 25 9.06 6.52 14.30
N SER A 26 9.33 7.49 13.42
CA SER A 26 10.31 7.36 12.33
C SER A 26 11.77 7.39 12.81
N THR A 27 12.00 7.69 14.09
CA THR A 27 13.31 7.64 14.74
C THR A 27 13.46 6.37 15.56
N ARG A 28 14.53 5.61 15.31
CA ARG A 28 14.92 4.46 16.14
C ARG A 28 15.22 4.93 17.58
N ALA A 29 15.12 4.02 18.54
CA ALA A 29 15.53 4.26 19.92
C ALA A 29 17.02 4.66 20.06
N ASP A 30 17.86 4.40 19.04
CA ASP A 30 19.26 4.80 18.98
C ASP A 30 19.51 6.14 18.22
N GLY A 31 18.46 6.83 17.78
CA GLY A 31 18.55 8.09 17.06
C GLY A 31 18.83 7.97 15.56
N GLY A 32 18.90 6.76 14.99
CA GLY A 32 19.02 6.54 13.54
C GLY A 32 17.69 6.67 12.79
N ILE A 33 17.75 7.07 11.52
CA ILE A 33 16.61 7.01 10.59
C ILE A 33 16.51 5.56 10.08
N LEU A 34 15.33 4.94 10.20
CA LEU A 34 15.05 3.58 9.69
C LEU A 34 15.25 3.51 8.16
N PRO A 35 15.61 2.35 7.58
CA PRO A 35 15.49 2.18 6.13
C PRO A 35 14.01 2.38 5.76
N ARG A 36 13.76 3.25 4.78
CA ARG A 36 12.41 3.62 4.35
C ARG A 36 11.74 2.55 3.48
N THR A 37 12.54 1.59 3.02
CA THR A 37 12.16 0.44 2.21
C THR A 37 12.50 -0.82 2.98
N SER A 38 11.55 -1.76 3.11
CA SER A 38 11.79 -3.04 3.76
C SER A 38 12.55 -4.01 2.85
N SER A 39 12.98 -5.15 3.41
CA SER A 39 13.61 -6.21 2.60
C SER A 39 12.67 -6.86 1.59
N ASP A 40 11.36 -6.64 1.72
CA ASP A 40 10.33 -7.08 0.76
C ASP A 40 10.02 -6.00 -0.29
N GLY A 41 10.75 -4.87 -0.27
CA GLY A 41 10.58 -3.75 -1.22
C GLY A 41 9.53 -2.73 -0.80
N TRP A 42 8.85 -2.88 0.34
CA TRP A 42 7.79 -1.93 0.75
C TRP A 42 8.37 -0.61 1.24
N SER A 43 8.07 0.46 0.51
CA SER A 43 8.49 1.83 0.83
C SER A 43 7.35 2.66 1.37
N LEU A 44 7.59 3.33 2.50
CA LEU A 44 6.59 4.20 3.15
C LEU A 44 6.32 5.45 2.28
N THR A 45 5.12 5.55 1.72
CA THR A 45 4.68 6.69 0.92
C THR A 45 3.92 7.72 1.76
N SER A 46 3.13 7.27 2.73
CA SER A 46 2.35 8.15 3.60
C SER A 46 2.40 7.70 5.06
N GLN A 47 2.73 8.64 5.96
CA GLN A 47 2.63 8.47 7.41
C GLN A 47 1.60 9.47 7.96
N LEU A 48 0.42 8.97 8.28
CA LEU A 48 -0.75 9.76 8.62
C LEU A 48 -1.01 9.66 10.12
N GLN A 49 -0.66 10.70 10.87
CA GLN A 49 -0.81 10.77 12.33
C GLN A 49 -1.25 12.17 12.75
N GLY A 50 -2.06 12.28 13.80
CA GLY A 50 -2.46 13.58 14.32
C GLY A 50 -3.10 14.44 13.23
N GLN A 51 -2.55 15.63 12.99
CA GLN A 51 -3.07 16.54 11.98
C GLN A 51 -2.87 16.03 10.54
N THR A 52 -1.78 15.32 10.23
CA THR A 52 -1.57 14.81 8.86
C THR A 52 -2.58 13.73 8.50
N PHE A 53 -3.10 13.01 9.49
CA PHE A 53 -4.25 12.14 9.30
C PHE A 53 -5.49 12.96 8.96
N LEU A 54 -5.84 13.97 9.78
CA LEU A 54 -7.04 14.78 9.55
C LEU A 54 -7.03 15.52 8.21
N ASP A 55 -5.87 16.03 7.79
CA ASP A 55 -5.70 16.75 6.51
C ASP A 55 -5.78 15.79 5.30
N PHE A 56 -5.62 14.49 5.52
CA PHE A 56 -5.68 13.48 4.47
C PHE A 56 -7.12 13.07 4.13
N PHE A 57 -8.09 13.33 5.00
CA PHE A 57 -9.47 12.94 4.81
C PHE A 57 -10.38 14.14 4.56
N THR A 58 -11.35 13.92 3.68
CA THR A 58 -12.53 14.76 3.49
C THR A 58 -13.64 14.26 4.42
N PHE A 59 -14.40 15.18 5.01
CA PHE A 59 -15.50 14.83 5.91
C PHE A 59 -16.84 15.01 5.20
N GLU A 60 -17.65 13.95 5.20
CA GLU A 60 -18.97 13.98 4.58
C GLU A 60 -19.98 14.78 5.41
N THR A 61 -20.96 15.39 4.74
CA THR A 61 -22.02 16.20 5.37
C THR A 61 -23.43 15.83 4.92
N THR A 62 -23.56 14.94 3.94
CA THR A 62 -24.84 14.42 3.48
C THR A 62 -25.37 13.36 4.44
N ASN A 63 -26.69 13.10 4.38
CA ASN A 63 -27.31 12.06 5.19
C ASN A 63 -26.83 10.67 4.73
N ASN A 64 -26.82 9.68 5.62
CA ASN A 64 -26.44 8.32 5.23
C ASN A 64 -27.39 7.71 4.18
N ASP A 65 -26.88 6.69 3.51
CA ASP A 65 -27.49 5.92 2.43
C ASP A 65 -27.98 4.53 2.86
N ASN A 66 -27.44 3.97 3.93
CA ASN A 66 -27.74 2.62 4.45
C ASN A 66 -28.88 2.58 5.49
N GLY A 67 -29.72 3.61 5.52
CA GLY A 67 -30.95 3.67 6.32
C GLY A 67 -30.73 3.81 7.82
N GLY A 68 -29.52 4.20 8.25
CA GLY A 68 -29.28 4.58 9.64
C GLY A 68 -29.82 5.97 9.98
N VAL A 69 -29.56 6.40 11.20
CA VAL A 69 -30.04 7.68 11.75
C VAL A 69 -28.88 8.65 12.07
N ALA A 70 -27.67 8.34 11.59
CA ALA A 70 -26.52 9.22 11.70
C ALA A 70 -26.73 10.49 10.87
N GLN A 71 -26.36 11.63 11.43
CA GLN A 71 -26.24 12.89 10.70
C GLN A 71 -24.75 13.23 10.61
N TYR A 72 -24.19 13.14 9.40
CA TYR A 72 -22.79 13.49 9.18
C TYR A 72 -22.62 15.02 9.19
N VAL A 73 -21.53 15.48 9.79
CA VAL A 73 -21.22 16.90 9.97
C VAL A 73 -19.78 17.13 9.57
N ASN A 74 -19.45 18.33 9.11
CA ASN A 74 -18.08 18.62 8.70
C ASN A 74 -17.13 18.63 9.92
N GLY A 75 -15.99 17.94 9.81
CA GLY A 75 -14.91 17.94 10.78
C GLY A 75 -14.79 16.66 11.62
N ILE A 76 -13.98 16.69 12.68
CA ILE A 76 -13.61 15.52 13.51
C ILE A 76 -14.77 14.87 14.27
N THR A 77 -15.89 15.56 14.34
CA THR A 77 -17.16 15.03 14.86
C THR A 77 -18.00 14.45 13.73
N SER A 78 -17.46 14.23 12.53
CA SER A 78 -18.20 13.52 11.49
C SER A 78 -18.26 12.04 11.84
N GLY A 79 -19.41 11.44 11.55
CA GLY A 79 -19.52 9.99 11.51
C GLY A 79 -18.94 9.39 10.23
N LEU A 80 -18.43 10.16 9.27
CA LEU A 80 -17.85 9.64 8.02
C LEU A 80 -16.72 10.53 7.49
N ALA A 81 -15.57 9.92 7.21
CA ALA A 81 -14.39 10.53 6.61
C ALA A 81 -13.87 9.64 5.45
N TYR A 82 -13.48 10.24 4.33
CA TYR A 82 -13.02 9.52 3.14
C TYR A 82 -11.89 10.26 2.42
N THR A 83 -10.99 9.54 1.77
CA THR A 83 -9.98 10.17 0.89
C THR A 83 -10.63 10.65 -0.39
N SER A 84 -10.13 11.72 -1.02
CA SER A 84 -10.73 12.26 -2.25
C SER A 84 -9.68 12.84 -3.19
N GLY A 85 -10.09 13.22 -4.41
CA GLY A 85 -9.20 13.84 -5.38
C GLY A 85 -8.04 12.93 -5.80
N SER A 86 -6.80 13.36 -5.56
CA SER A 86 -5.60 12.59 -5.91
C SER A 86 -5.23 11.49 -4.90
N GLN A 87 -6.01 11.32 -3.83
CA GLN A 87 -5.77 10.32 -2.77
C GLN A 87 -6.63 9.07 -3.00
N VAL A 88 -6.59 8.57 -4.22
CA VAL A 88 -7.34 7.40 -4.67
C VAL A 88 -6.33 6.32 -5.03
N PHE A 89 -6.60 5.08 -4.65
CA PHE A 89 -5.66 3.96 -4.75
C PHE A 89 -6.14 2.92 -5.76
N ASN A 90 -5.24 2.39 -6.58
CA ASN A 90 -5.54 1.21 -7.39
C ASN A 90 -4.85 0.00 -6.78
N ALA A 91 -5.51 -1.16 -6.84
CA ALA A 91 -4.86 -2.40 -6.41
C ALA A 91 -3.66 -2.76 -7.30
N ALA A 92 -3.67 -2.33 -8.57
CA ALA A 92 -2.58 -2.48 -9.52
C ALA A 92 -1.29 -1.74 -9.12
N ASP A 93 -1.39 -0.74 -8.24
CA ASP A 93 -0.22 0.02 -7.82
C ASP A 93 0.59 -0.76 -6.76
N ASN A 94 0.17 -1.97 -6.32
CA ASN A 94 0.80 -2.75 -5.24
C ASN A 94 0.96 -1.95 -3.95
N ASN A 95 -0.14 -1.80 -3.21
CA ASN A 95 -0.18 -1.03 -1.97
C ASN A 95 -0.30 -1.95 -0.74
N LEU A 96 0.39 -1.56 0.34
CA LEU A 96 0.23 -2.12 1.67
C LEU A 96 -0.22 -1.01 2.61
N PHE A 97 -1.39 -1.20 3.21
CA PHE A 97 -1.97 -0.31 4.20
C PHE A 97 -1.81 -0.91 5.59
N ILE A 98 -1.37 -0.10 6.54
CA ILE A 98 -1.30 -0.45 7.97
C ILE A 98 -2.20 0.52 8.75
N PHE A 99 -3.16 -0.02 9.49
CA PHE A 99 -4.11 0.73 10.30
C PHE A 99 -3.82 0.48 11.78
N ASP A 100 -3.20 1.45 12.47
CA ASP A 100 -2.93 1.38 13.91
C ASP A 100 -4.07 2.05 14.69
N VAL A 101 -4.90 1.22 15.34
CA VAL A 101 -6.12 1.64 16.03
C VAL A 101 -6.04 1.28 17.51
N ALA A 102 -6.27 2.26 18.38
CA ALA A 102 -6.28 2.06 19.83
C ALA A 102 -7.69 1.79 20.38
N HIS A 103 -8.74 2.27 19.70
CA HIS A 103 -10.12 2.10 20.11
C HIS A 103 -11.08 2.15 18.91
N ILE A 104 -12.06 1.26 18.91
CA ILE A 104 -13.15 1.15 17.93
C ILE A 104 -14.49 1.46 18.61
N PRO A 105 -15.43 2.14 17.93
CA PRO A 105 -16.79 2.30 18.41
C PRO A 105 -17.46 0.96 18.79
N ALA A 106 -17.92 0.84 20.03
CA ALA A 106 -18.47 -0.41 20.56
C ALA A 106 -19.67 -0.12 21.48
N VAL A 107 -20.81 0.20 20.89
CA VAL A 107 -22.06 0.49 21.59
C VAL A 107 -23.22 -0.15 20.83
N CYS A 108 -24.24 -0.65 21.53
CA CYS A 108 -25.46 -1.11 20.84
C CYS A 108 -26.00 -0.03 19.89
N GLY A 109 -26.13 -0.38 18.61
CA GLY A 109 -26.57 0.53 17.56
C GLY A 109 -25.44 1.20 16.78
N THR A 110 -24.15 0.99 17.09
CA THR A 110 -23.06 1.45 16.21
C THR A 110 -22.81 0.47 15.06
N TRP A 111 -22.35 0.98 13.93
CA TRP A 111 -21.83 0.23 12.80
C TRP A 111 -20.59 0.97 12.29
N PRO A 112 -19.42 0.76 12.91
CA PRO A 112 -18.18 1.37 12.48
C PRO A 112 -17.47 0.55 11.41
N ALA A 113 -16.80 1.24 10.49
CA ALA A 113 -16.00 0.61 9.45
C ALA A 113 -14.68 1.35 9.15
N ILE A 114 -13.63 0.58 8.82
CA ILE A 114 -12.47 1.00 8.03
C ILE A 114 -12.47 0.12 6.78
N TRP A 115 -12.70 0.75 5.64
CA TRP A 115 -12.99 0.06 4.40
C TRP A 115 -12.49 0.89 3.22
N SER A 116 -12.50 0.31 2.04
CA SER A 116 -12.19 1.04 0.83
C SER A 116 -13.14 0.66 -0.29
N LEU A 117 -13.62 1.66 -1.02
CA LEU A 117 -14.53 1.50 -2.14
C LEU A 117 -14.21 2.51 -3.22
N ARG A 118 -14.68 2.27 -4.45
CA ARG A 118 -14.67 3.30 -5.48
C ARG A 118 -15.76 4.35 -5.26
N LEU A 119 -15.40 5.58 -4.93
CA LEU A 119 -16.32 6.72 -4.90
C LEU A 119 -16.36 7.41 -6.28
N ASP A 120 -17.55 7.58 -6.85
CA ASP A 120 -17.75 8.37 -8.08
C ASP A 120 -18.26 9.80 -7.77
N THR A 121 -19.37 9.90 -7.05
CA THR A 121 -20.16 11.11 -6.77
C THR A 121 -21.10 10.93 -5.56
N GLN A 122 -21.42 9.69 -5.17
CA GLN A 122 -22.14 9.29 -3.94
C GLN A 122 -21.55 7.97 -3.41
N PHE A 123 -21.65 7.70 -2.10
CA PHE A 123 -21.15 6.47 -1.46
C PHE A 123 -21.76 5.19 -2.05
N THR A 124 -22.99 5.28 -2.58
CA THR A 124 -23.64 4.26 -3.43
C THR A 124 -23.84 4.77 -4.86
N GLY A 125 -22.77 5.24 -5.49
CA GLY A 125 -22.78 5.73 -6.87
C GLY A 125 -23.25 4.68 -7.90
N PRO A 126 -23.67 5.08 -9.11
CA PRO A 126 -24.12 4.16 -10.17
C PRO A 126 -23.10 3.08 -10.54
N ASP A 127 -21.82 3.29 -10.21
CA ASP A 127 -20.75 2.34 -10.55
C ASP A 127 -20.49 1.27 -9.47
N TRP A 128 -21.03 1.36 -8.25
CA TRP A 128 -20.88 0.28 -7.26
C TRP A 128 -21.67 -0.97 -7.70
N PRO A 129 -21.13 -2.21 -7.56
CA PRO A 129 -19.86 -2.62 -6.96
C PRO A 129 -18.72 -2.81 -7.98
N ASN A 130 -18.76 -2.16 -9.15
CA ASN A 130 -17.85 -2.46 -10.26
C ASN A 130 -16.38 -2.08 -9.99
N GLY A 131 -16.12 -1.11 -9.13
CA GLY A 131 -14.77 -0.74 -8.69
C GLY A 131 -14.28 -1.48 -7.45
N GLY A 132 -15.10 -2.40 -6.93
CA GLY A 132 -14.82 -3.16 -5.72
C GLY A 132 -15.00 -2.36 -4.43
N GLU A 133 -15.21 -3.11 -3.37
CA GLU A 133 -15.19 -2.65 -1.99
C GLU A 133 -14.58 -3.75 -1.11
N ILE A 134 -13.72 -3.36 -0.17
CA ILE A 134 -13.12 -4.25 0.81
C ILE A 134 -13.20 -3.65 2.21
N ASP A 135 -13.76 -4.43 3.12
CA ASP A 135 -13.97 -4.07 4.51
C ASP A 135 -12.87 -4.72 5.36
N VAL A 136 -11.99 -3.90 5.93
CA VAL A 136 -10.82 -4.36 6.69
C VAL A 136 -11.12 -4.39 8.18
N VAL A 137 -12.00 -3.51 8.63
CA VAL A 137 -12.55 -3.50 9.98
C VAL A 137 -14.02 -3.18 9.83
N GLU A 138 -14.92 -4.10 10.14
CA GLU A 138 -16.35 -3.84 10.07
C GLU A 138 -17.12 -4.82 10.97
N ALA A 139 -18.04 -4.29 11.76
CA ALA A 139 -19.01 -5.07 12.50
C ALA A 139 -20.06 -4.13 13.11
N VAL A 140 -21.02 -4.69 13.85
CA VAL A 140 -22.13 -3.92 14.42
C VAL A 140 -22.27 -4.13 15.92
N ASN A 141 -22.94 -3.18 16.57
CA ASN A 141 -23.36 -3.28 17.97
C ASN A 141 -22.17 -3.52 18.93
N LEU A 142 -22.22 -4.63 19.69
CA LEU A 142 -21.21 -5.06 20.66
C LEU A 142 -20.58 -6.38 20.22
N TYR A 143 -20.49 -6.61 18.90
CA TYR A 143 -19.71 -7.71 18.36
C TYR A 143 -18.28 -7.65 18.94
N ASN A 144 -17.66 -8.82 19.09
CA ASN A 144 -16.27 -8.91 19.53
C ASN A 144 -15.38 -9.61 18.51
N ARG A 145 -15.94 -9.93 17.34
CA ARG A 145 -15.26 -10.48 16.18
C ARG A 145 -15.50 -9.54 15.02
N ASP A 146 -14.41 -9.16 14.37
CA ASP A 146 -14.42 -8.41 13.13
C ASP A 146 -15.01 -9.25 11.99
N GLU A 147 -15.67 -8.62 11.03
CA GLU A 147 -16.13 -9.25 9.80
C GLU A 147 -15.44 -8.59 8.60
N TYR A 148 -14.60 -9.35 7.91
CA TYR A 148 -13.96 -8.92 6.67
C TYR A 148 -14.87 -9.26 5.48
N SER A 149 -15.08 -8.33 4.55
CA SER A 149 -15.88 -8.60 3.34
C SER A 149 -15.27 -8.02 2.08
N LEU A 150 -15.59 -8.64 0.95
CA LEU A 150 -15.34 -8.11 -0.38
C LEU A 150 -16.66 -8.06 -1.14
N HIS A 151 -16.93 -6.91 -1.73
CA HIS A 151 -18.08 -6.65 -2.60
C HIS A 151 -17.57 -6.27 -3.98
N THR A 152 -17.89 -7.06 -4.98
CA THR A 152 -17.41 -6.85 -6.35
C THR A 152 -18.55 -7.03 -7.34
N ARG A 153 -18.28 -6.75 -8.62
CA ARG A 153 -19.07 -7.32 -9.73
C ARG A 153 -18.79 -8.83 -9.89
N SER A 154 -19.57 -9.48 -10.74
CA SER A 154 -19.46 -10.93 -11.01
C SER A 154 -18.05 -11.43 -11.37
N GLY A 155 -17.71 -12.61 -10.84
CA GLY A 155 -16.50 -13.37 -11.21
C GLY A 155 -15.39 -13.44 -10.14
N CYS A 156 -15.53 -12.69 -9.05
CA CYS A 156 -14.66 -12.82 -7.88
C CYS A 156 -15.25 -13.82 -6.87
N THR A 157 -14.42 -14.74 -6.39
CA THR A 157 -14.80 -15.70 -5.35
C THR A 157 -13.71 -15.82 -4.29
N GLY A 158 -14.13 -15.86 -3.03
CA GLY A 158 -13.26 -16.07 -1.90
C GLY A 158 -13.13 -17.57 -1.51
N PRO A 159 -12.10 -17.95 -0.75
CA PRO A 159 -11.94 -19.32 -0.25
C PRO A 159 -13.07 -19.80 0.68
N ALA A 160 -13.53 -21.04 0.50
CA ALA A 160 -14.55 -21.63 1.37
C ALA A 160 -14.07 -21.89 2.82
N THR A 161 -12.76 -21.93 3.04
CA THR A 161 -12.16 -22.20 4.35
C THR A 161 -10.90 -21.37 4.53
N MET A 162 -10.75 -20.74 5.70
CA MET A 162 -9.53 -20.05 6.11
C MET A 162 -9.17 -20.45 7.55
N PRO A 163 -7.88 -20.40 7.95
CA PRO A 163 -7.46 -20.90 9.26
C PRO A 163 -8.05 -20.13 10.46
N ASN A 164 -8.16 -18.81 10.33
CA ASN A 164 -8.54 -17.91 11.43
C ASN A 164 -9.92 -17.29 11.27
N LEU A 165 -10.62 -17.60 10.17
CA LEU A 165 -11.90 -16.99 9.85
C LEU A 165 -12.98 -18.06 9.63
N GLN A 166 -14.22 -17.68 9.93
CA GLN A 166 -15.42 -18.42 9.60
C GLN A 166 -16.17 -17.71 8.47
N LEU A 167 -16.50 -18.43 7.41
CA LEU A 167 -17.32 -17.91 6.32
C LEU A 167 -18.72 -17.50 6.83
N VAL A 168 -19.11 -16.26 6.58
CA VAL A 168 -20.44 -15.73 6.91
C VAL A 168 -21.45 -16.28 5.91
N ASP A 169 -22.59 -16.76 6.42
CA ASP A 169 -23.71 -17.35 5.67
C ASP A 169 -23.35 -18.48 4.67
N GLY A 170 -22.12 -18.97 4.71
CA GLY A 170 -21.61 -19.97 3.77
C GLY A 170 -21.40 -19.45 2.34
N ASN A 171 -21.38 -18.13 2.12
CA ASN A 171 -21.30 -17.54 0.78
C ASN A 171 -19.86 -17.17 0.39
N THR A 172 -19.31 -17.84 -0.62
CA THR A 172 -17.99 -17.53 -1.20
C THR A 172 -18.04 -16.56 -2.37
N ASN A 173 -19.23 -16.23 -2.88
CA ASN A 173 -19.40 -15.36 -4.04
C ASN A 173 -19.35 -13.89 -3.61
N CYS A 174 -18.37 -13.15 -4.13
CA CYS A 174 -18.17 -11.75 -3.77
C CYS A 174 -19.01 -10.80 -4.66
N ASP A 175 -19.82 -11.34 -5.58
CA ASP A 175 -20.70 -10.56 -6.44
C ASP A 175 -21.87 -9.92 -5.66
N ALA A 176 -21.73 -8.63 -5.35
CA ALA A 176 -22.70 -7.89 -4.54
C ALA A 176 -24.02 -7.59 -5.28
N ILE A 177 -24.05 -7.80 -6.61
CA ILE A 177 -25.29 -7.76 -7.40
C ILE A 177 -26.07 -9.08 -7.24
N ALA A 178 -25.36 -10.20 -7.09
CA ALA A 178 -25.98 -11.51 -6.90
C ALA A 178 -26.49 -11.69 -5.47
N ASP A 179 -25.72 -11.23 -4.49
CA ASP A 179 -26.07 -11.22 -3.07
C ASP A 179 -25.43 -10.01 -2.39
N ALA A 180 -26.23 -9.14 -1.79
CA ALA A 180 -25.75 -7.91 -1.15
C ALA A 180 -24.82 -8.17 0.06
N GLY A 181 -24.85 -9.37 0.66
CA GLY A 181 -23.89 -9.75 1.70
C GLY A 181 -22.53 -10.17 1.14
N ALA A 182 -22.44 -10.40 -0.18
CA ALA A 182 -21.25 -10.82 -0.90
C ALA A 182 -20.46 -11.92 -0.16
N CYS A 183 -19.12 -11.87 -0.18
CA CYS A 183 -18.29 -12.84 0.52
C CYS A 183 -17.74 -12.23 1.81
N GLY A 184 -18.31 -12.63 2.94
CA GLY A 184 -17.94 -12.17 4.29
C GLY A 184 -17.28 -13.25 5.14
N TYR A 185 -16.39 -12.85 6.05
CA TYR A 185 -15.60 -13.72 6.89
C TYR A 185 -15.47 -13.16 8.32
N SER A 186 -16.04 -13.86 9.29
CA SER A 186 -15.93 -13.48 10.72
C SER A 186 -14.64 -14.01 11.33
N ASP A 187 -13.89 -13.15 12.02
CA ASP A 187 -12.69 -13.54 12.75
C ASP A 187 -13.04 -14.48 13.91
N LEU A 188 -12.19 -15.48 14.14
CA LEU A 188 -12.31 -16.38 15.28
C LEU A 188 -11.72 -15.78 16.57
N ASP A 189 -10.86 -14.77 16.45
CA ASP A 189 -10.28 -14.03 17.57
C ASP A 189 -11.29 -13.04 18.15
N SER A 190 -11.70 -13.25 19.41
CA SER A 190 -12.63 -12.34 20.10
C SER A 190 -12.02 -11.00 20.53
N THR A 191 -10.75 -10.74 20.18
CA THR A 191 -10.06 -9.48 20.40
C THR A 191 -9.92 -8.65 19.12
N SER A 192 -10.42 -9.13 17.97
CA SER A 192 -10.35 -8.40 16.71
C SER A 192 -11.30 -7.23 16.61
N PHE A 193 -12.37 -7.19 17.43
CA PHE A 193 -13.31 -6.07 17.39
C PHE A 193 -13.90 -5.69 18.75
N GLY A 194 -14.53 -4.52 18.78
CA GLY A 194 -15.44 -4.08 19.82
C GLY A 194 -14.82 -4.04 21.23
N PRO A 195 -15.56 -4.44 22.29
CA PRO A 195 -15.06 -4.36 23.65
C PRO A 195 -13.78 -5.19 23.88
N GLY A 196 -13.63 -6.33 23.20
CA GLY A 196 -12.45 -7.18 23.30
C GLY A 196 -11.20 -6.49 22.78
N PHE A 197 -11.30 -5.88 21.60
CA PHE A 197 -10.26 -5.05 20.99
C PHE A 197 -9.87 -3.88 21.88
N ASN A 198 -10.86 -3.11 22.34
CA ASN A 198 -10.64 -1.92 23.18
C ASN A 198 -9.95 -2.27 24.51
N ASN A 199 -10.36 -3.37 25.16
CA ASN A 199 -9.74 -3.85 26.41
C ASN A 199 -8.30 -4.35 26.21
N ALA A 200 -7.95 -4.80 25.00
CA ALA A 200 -6.58 -5.21 24.66
C ALA A 200 -5.65 -4.00 24.37
N GLY A 201 -6.16 -2.76 24.44
CA GLY A 201 -5.41 -1.57 24.02
C GLY A 201 -5.38 -1.39 22.49
N GLY A 202 -6.37 -1.99 21.81
CA GLY A 202 -6.52 -2.02 20.38
C GLY A 202 -5.56 -2.97 19.67
N GLY A 203 -5.14 -2.60 18.47
CA GLY A 203 -4.35 -3.46 17.60
C GLY A 203 -4.01 -2.80 16.28
N VAL A 204 -3.42 -3.61 15.40
CA VAL A 204 -3.01 -3.19 14.06
C VAL A 204 -3.63 -4.12 13.05
N PHE A 205 -4.24 -3.52 12.03
CA PHE A 205 -4.72 -4.22 10.84
C PHE A 205 -3.81 -3.92 9.67
N ALA A 206 -3.69 -4.86 8.74
CA ALA A 206 -3.01 -4.65 7.47
C ALA A 206 -3.86 -5.12 6.30
N LEU A 207 -3.77 -4.41 5.17
CA LEU A 207 -4.34 -4.79 3.88
C LEU A 207 -3.25 -4.69 2.83
N GLU A 208 -2.97 -5.79 2.14
CA GLU A 208 -2.05 -5.87 1.01
C GLU A 208 -2.84 -6.16 -0.27
N PHE A 209 -2.64 -5.31 -1.27
CA PHE A 209 -2.87 -5.65 -2.67
C PHE A 209 -1.51 -5.98 -3.30
N ALA A 210 -1.36 -7.21 -3.76
CA ALA A 210 -0.14 -7.68 -4.42
C ALA A 210 -0.47 -8.53 -5.65
N ALA A 211 0.54 -8.78 -6.48
CA ALA A 211 0.39 -9.57 -7.70
C ALA A 211 -0.17 -10.99 -7.47
N ASP A 212 0.00 -11.57 -6.28
CA ASP A 212 -0.49 -12.90 -5.94
C ASP A 212 -1.90 -12.91 -5.31
N GLY A 213 -2.46 -11.74 -4.95
CA GLY A 213 -3.81 -11.64 -4.43
C GLY A 213 -4.03 -10.52 -3.41
N ILE A 214 -5.08 -10.71 -2.60
CA ILE A 214 -5.49 -9.77 -1.53
C ILE A 214 -5.27 -10.46 -0.19
N LYS A 215 -4.55 -9.81 0.71
CA LYS A 215 -4.28 -10.36 2.03
C LYS A 215 -4.59 -9.35 3.12
N THR A 216 -5.13 -9.84 4.25
CA THR A 216 -5.31 -9.01 5.45
C THR A 216 -4.69 -9.68 6.67
N TRP A 217 -4.36 -8.87 7.68
CA TRP A 217 -3.86 -9.34 8.96
C TRP A 217 -4.46 -8.52 10.09
N PHE A 218 -4.52 -9.14 11.26
CA PHE A 218 -4.82 -8.48 12.52
C PHE A 218 -3.85 -8.95 13.60
N TRP A 219 -3.28 -7.99 14.33
CA TRP A 219 -2.51 -8.22 15.54
C TRP A 219 -3.09 -7.39 16.68
N SER A 220 -3.50 -8.03 17.77
CA SER A 220 -3.79 -7.33 19.02
C SER A 220 -2.54 -6.59 19.51
N ARG A 221 -2.71 -5.49 20.23
CA ARG A 221 -1.64 -4.53 20.59
C ARG A 221 -0.34 -5.17 21.08
N ALA A 222 -0.43 -6.20 21.91
CA ALA A 222 0.72 -6.87 22.51
C ALA A 222 1.54 -7.74 21.51
N ASN A 223 0.95 -8.05 20.35
CA ASN A 223 1.49 -8.99 19.36
C ASN A 223 1.86 -8.31 18.03
N VAL A 224 1.87 -6.98 17.98
CA VAL A 224 2.25 -6.24 16.77
C VAL A 224 3.72 -6.54 16.41
N PRO A 225 4.00 -7.02 15.19
CA PRO A 225 5.34 -7.29 14.71
C PRO A 225 6.28 -6.07 14.80
N ALA A 226 7.53 -6.31 15.15
CA ALA A 226 8.51 -5.23 15.37
C ALA A 226 8.82 -4.47 14.08
N ASP A 227 8.83 -5.13 12.93
CA ASP A 227 9.05 -4.54 11.61
C ASP A 227 7.96 -3.51 11.25
N ILE A 228 6.70 -3.77 11.63
CA ILE A 228 5.60 -2.78 11.52
C ILE A 228 5.86 -1.58 12.42
N THR A 229 6.19 -1.81 13.70
CA THR A 229 6.48 -0.71 14.64
C THR A 229 7.72 0.11 14.26
N ASN A 230 8.62 -0.50 13.48
CA ASN A 230 9.84 0.10 12.94
C ASN A 230 9.63 0.61 11.50
N LEU A 231 8.39 0.77 11.03
CA LEU A 231 8.06 1.32 9.71
C LEU A 231 8.80 0.66 8.53
N SER A 232 9.09 -0.64 8.63
CA SER A 232 9.80 -1.42 7.62
C SER A 232 9.13 -2.78 7.45
N PRO A 233 7.83 -2.81 7.07
CA PRO A 233 7.04 -4.02 7.08
C PRO A 233 7.57 -5.05 6.09
N THR A 234 7.72 -6.29 6.55
CA THR A 234 8.24 -7.42 5.77
C THR A 234 7.21 -8.56 5.77
N PRO A 235 6.11 -8.44 4.99
CA PRO A 235 5.04 -9.43 4.94
C PRO A 235 5.48 -10.87 4.73
N SER A 236 6.58 -11.11 4.00
CA SER A 236 7.16 -12.44 3.76
C SER A 236 7.61 -13.15 5.05
N THR A 237 7.89 -12.38 6.11
CA THR A 237 8.27 -12.90 7.44
C THR A 237 7.07 -13.09 8.37
N TRP A 238 5.91 -12.52 8.03
CA TRP A 238 4.69 -12.73 8.79
C TRP A 238 4.23 -14.17 8.52
N ALA A 239 4.06 -14.95 9.60
CA ALA A 239 3.65 -16.34 9.46
C ALA A 239 2.39 -16.42 8.60
N SER A 240 2.36 -17.33 7.60
CA SER A 240 1.19 -17.49 6.74
C SER A 240 -0.10 -17.82 7.53
N SER A 241 0.06 -18.47 8.68
CA SER A 241 -1.02 -18.72 9.64
C SER A 241 -1.52 -17.47 10.38
N ALA A 242 -0.86 -16.32 10.25
CA ALA A 242 -1.30 -15.05 10.86
C ALA A 242 -2.23 -14.25 9.94
N ALA A 243 -2.23 -14.55 8.62
CA ALA A 243 -3.17 -13.94 7.69
C ALA A 243 -4.62 -14.23 8.10
N ARG A 244 -5.47 -13.21 7.95
CA ARG A 244 -6.91 -13.30 8.09
C ARG A 244 -7.49 -13.66 6.73
N LEU A 245 -7.62 -12.69 5.82
CA LEU A 245 -7.92 -12.97 4.42
C LEU A 245 -6.65 -13.34 3.66
N ASN A 246 -6.78 -14.31 2.77
CA ASN A 246 -5.78 -14.64 1.76
C ASN A 246 -6.52 -15.13 0.50
N ILE A 247 -6.83 -14.19 -0.39
CA ILE A 247 -7.65 -14.41 -1.58
C ILE A 247 -6.70 -14.45 -2.78
N PRO A 248 -6.57 -15.61 -3.46
CA PRO A 248 -5.62 -15.75 -4.55
C PRO A 248 -6.08 -14.99 -5.81
N VAL A 249 -5.12 -14.41 -6.53
CA VAL A 249 -5.36 -13.69 -7.80
C VAL A 249 -6.17 -14.50 -8.82
N SER A 250 -6.03 -15.84 -8.81
CA SER A 250 -6.76 -16.73 -9.72
C SER A 250 -8.26 -16.81 -9.44
N SER A 251 -8.71 -16.52 -8.22
CA SER A 251 -10.14 -16.54 -7.86
C SER A 251 -10.73 -15.13 -7.74
N CYS A 252 -9.89 -14.13 -7.49
CA CYS A 252 -10.26 -12.72 -7.48
C CYS A 252 -9.02 -11.87 -7.76
N SER A 253 -8.85 -11.43 -9.02
CA SER A 253 -7.72 -10.59 -9.41
C SER A 253 -7.88 -9.18 -8.83
N PRO A 254 -6.94 -8.70 -7.98
CA PRO A 254 -7.04 -7.37 -7.38
C PRO A 254 -7.22 -6.27 -8.44
N GLU A 255 -6.35 -6.24 -9.45
CA GLU A 255 -6.34 -5.24 -10.52
C GLU A 255 -7.63 -5.22 -11.36
N THR A 256 -8.32 -6.37 -11.44
CA THR A 256 -9.56 -6.49 -12.21
C THR A 256 -10.75 -5.92 -11.45
N TYR A 257 -10.80 -6.15 -10.13
CA TYR A 257 -11.99 -5.93 -9.32
C TYR A 257 -11.90 -4.70 -8.42
N PHE A 258 -10.70 -4.21 -8.13
CA PHE A 258 -10.44 -3.15 -7.14
C PHE A 258 -9.65 -2.00 -7.78
N ASN A 259 -10.36 -0.94 -8.12
CA ASN A 259 -9.77 0.20 -8.81
C ASN A 259 -10.43 1.51 -8.39
N ASN A 260 -9.64 2.58 -8.39
CA ASN A 260 -10.04 3.89 -7.91
C ASN A 260 -10.65 3.86 -6.48
N LEU A 261 -10.00 3.16 -5.56
CA LEU A 261 -10.44 3.00 -4.19
C LEU A 261 -10.15 4.24 -3.35
N ASN A 262 -11.17 4.75 -2.67
CA ASN A 262 -11.08 5.71 -1.61
C ASN A 262 -11.00 4.96 -0.28
N LEU A 263 -10.10 5.37 0.61
CA LEU A 263 -10.06 4.85 1.97
C LEU A 263 -11.11 5.59 2.81
N VAL A 264 -11.92 4.85 3.56
CA VAL A 264 -13.03 5.38 4.35
C VAL A 264 -12.92 4.93 5.80
N VAL A 265 -13.20 5.87 6.70
CA VAL A 265 -13.40 5.61 8.13
C VAL A 265 -14.74 6.21 8.51
N ASP A 266 -15.65 5.39 9.03
CA ASP A 266 -16.96 5.86 9.43
C ASP A 266 -17.52 5.15 10.67
N THR A 267 -18.62 5.68 11.16
CA THR A 267 -19.50 5.05 12.13
C THR A 267 -20.91 5.46 11.81
N ASN A 268 -21.59 4.58 11.10
CA ASN A 268 -23.02 4.64 10.98
C ASN A 268 -23.70 4.32 12.33
N LEU A 269 -24.90 4.84 12.52
CA LEU A 269 -25.72 4.63 13.71
C LEU A 269 -27.07 4.03 13.32
N ALA A 270 -27.39 2.89 13.91
CA ALA A 270 -28.44 1.97 13.48
C ALA A 270 -28.22 1.56 12.01
N GLY A 271 -29.25 1.60 11.19
CA GLY A 271 -29.18 1.13 9.80
C GLY A 271 -29.57 -0.32 9.67
N THR A 272 -29.56 -0.79 8.43
CA THR A 272 -30.06 -2.11 8.04
C THR A 272 -29.41 -3.24 8.85
N TRP A 273 -28.09 -3.22 9.02
CA TRP A 273 -27.39 -4.30 9.68
C TRP A 273 -27.58 -4.31 11.21
N PRO A 274 -27.30 -3.25 12.00
CA PRO A 274 -27.59 -3.27 13.43
C PRO A 274 -29.06 -3.57 13.75
N GLN A 275 -29.99 -3.09 12.91
CA GLN A 275 -31.41 -3.37 13.07
C GLN A 275 -31.77 -4.83 12.75
N GLY A 276 -31.13 -5.43 11.74
CA GLY A 276 -31.35 -6.82 11.33
C GLY A 276 -30.96 -7.83 12.42
N VAL A 277 -29.92 -7.53 13.20
CA VAL A 277 -29.43 -8.41 14.28
C VAL A 277 -29.78 -7.95 15.70
N TRP A 278 -30.56 -6.86 15.84
CA TRP A 278 -30.84 -6.20 17.12
C TRP A 278 -31.37 -7.13 18.22
N GLY A 279 -32.25 -8.07 17.84
CA GLY A 279 -32.90 -9.03 18.72
C GLY A 279 -32.18 -10.39 18.82
N THR A 280 -31.08 -10.59 18.11
CA THR A 280 -30.43 -11.89 17.94
C THR A 280 -29.36 -12.13 19.01
N ASN A 281 -29.45 -13.25 19.73
CA ASN A 281 -28.43 -13.70 20.67
C ASN A 281 -27.37 -14.54 19.92
N ASN A 282 -26.15 -14.60 20.47
CA ASN A 282 -25.06 -15.46 19.95
C ASN A 282 -24.66 -15.17 18.49
N VAL A 283 -24.52 -13.89 18.14
CA VAL A 283 -24.11 -13.44 16.79
C VAL A 283 -22.92 -12.50 16.90
N GLY A 284 -21.97 -12.55 15.98
CA GLY A 284 -20.75 -11.72 16.02
C GLY A 284 -19.89 -11.91 17.27
N GLY A 285 -20.03 -13.09 17.91
CA GLY A 285 -19.43 -13.44 19.20
C GLY A 285 -20.04 -12.74 20.43
N GLN A 286 -21.08 -11.93 20.26
CA GLN A 286 -21.91 -11.37 21.33
C GLN A 286 -22.91 -12.42 21.84
N THR A 287 -22.96 -12.66 23.16
CA THR A 287 -23.85 -13.69 23.75
C THR A 287 -25.28 -13.22 23.94
N THR A 288 -25.50 -11.95 24.27
CA THR A 288 -26.82 -11.38 24.62
C THR A 288 -27.18 -10.26 23.66
N SER A 289 -28.35 -10.28 23.03
CA SER A 289 -28.79 -9.31 22.03
C SER A 289 -28.88 -7.88 22.57
N CYS A 290 -28.71 -6.88 21.71
CA CYS A 290 -28.82 -5.48 22.12
C CYS A 290 -30.23 -5.11 22.59
N GLN A 291 -31.26 -5.72 22.01
CA GLN A 291 -32.63 -5.60 22.51
C GLN A 291 -32.73 -6.01 23.99
N THR A 292 -32.08 -7.11 24.37
CA THR A 292 -32.09 -7.61 25.76
C THR A 292 -31.22 -6.74 26.66
N GLN A 293 -30.01 -6.37 26.22
CA GLN A 293 -29.08 -5.57 27.01
C GLN A 293 -29.61 -4.17 27.32
N THR A 294 -30.29 -3.54 26.35
CA THR A 294 -30.78 -2.16 26.46
C THR A 294 -32.22 -2.07 26.93
N GLY A 295 -33.03 -3.13 26.75
CA GLY A 295 -34.47 -3.10 26.96
C GLY A 295 -35.25 -2.30 25.90
N VAL A 296 -34.59 -1.85 24.82
CA VAL A 296 -35.22 -1.06 23.74
C VAL A 296 -35.51 -1.93 22.53
N SER A 297 -36.67 -1.74 21.90
CA SER A 297 -37.18 -2.62 20.84
C SER A 297 -36.46 -2.50 19.49
N THR A 298 -35.86 -1.35 19.19
CA THR A 298 -35.21 -1.09 17.90
C THR A 298 -33.87 -0.37 18.07
N ALA A 299 -32.94 -0.61 17.14
CA ALA A 299 -31.63 0.05 17.13
C ALA A 299 -31.79 1.56 16.99
N ALA A 300 -32.62 2.00 16.03
CA ALA A 300 -32.90 3.42 15.80
C ALA A 300 -33.55 4.09 17.03
N GLY A 301 -34.46 3.39 17.72
CA GLY A 301 -35.06 3.88 18.96
C GLY A 301 -34.06 4.03 20.10
N TYR A 302 -33.08 3.11 20.20
CA TYR A 302 -32.02 3.22 21.19
C TYR A 302 -31.10 4.41 20.89
N VAL A 303 -30.59 4.51 19.67
CA VAL A 303 -29.70 5.61 19.22
C VAL A 303 -30.34 6.97 19.48
N THR A 304 -31.58 7.17 19.02
CA THR A 304 -32.29 8.46 19.14
C THR A 304 -32.73 8.78 20.57
N GLY A 305 -32.95 7.76 21.41
CA GLY A 305 -33.41 7.92 22.79
C GLY A 305 -32.30 7.94 23.86
N HIS A 306 -31.09 7.48 23.53
CA HIS A 306 -30.03 7.19 24.52
C HIS A 306 -28.66 7.76 24.12
N GLY A 307 -28.62 8.98 23.59
CA GLY A 307 -27.37 9.61 23.12
C GLY A 307 -26.23 9.65 24.15
N SER A 308 -26.52 9.66 25.45
CA SER A 308 -25.50 9.62 26.51
C SER A 308 -24.70 8.31 26.54
N ALA A 309 -25.19 7.23 25.93
CA ALA A 309 -24.48 5.95 25.83
C ALA A 309 -23.32 5.98 24.82
N PHE A 310 -23.33 6.93 23.87
CA PHE A 310 -22.44 6.90 22.72
C PHE A 310 -21.10 7.60 22.95
N GLY A 311 -21.01 8.62 23.82
CA GLY A 311 -19.82 9.47 24.06
C GLY A 311 -18.43 8.92 23.67
N ALA A 312 -17.60 8.52 24.65
CA ALA A 312 -16.27 7.97 24.37
C ALA A 312 -16.30 6.51 23.89
N ALA A 313 -17.44 5.82 24.06
CA ALA A 313 -17.58 4.41 23.69
C ALA A 313 -17.85 4.21 22.20
N ALA A 314 -18.38 5.22 21.50
CA ALA A 314 -18.64 5.21 20.06
C ALA A 314 -17.64 6.09 19.29
N GLN A 315 -16.40 6.20 19.77
CA GLN A 315 -15.34 6.97 19.14
C GLN A 315 -14.26 6.07 18.53
N TRP A 316 -13.68 6.51 17.42
CA TRP A 316 -12.44 5.97 16.91
C TRP A 316 -11.26 6.67 17.61
N VAL A 317 -10.29 5.89 18.08
CA VAL A 317 -8.97 6.40 18.47
C VAL A 317 -7.95 5.78 17.54
N ILE A 318 -7.47 6.58 16.58
CA ILE A 318 -6.52 6.15 15.57
C ILE A 318 -5.14 6.71 15.94
N ASN A 319 -4.17 5.81 16.11
CA ASN A 319 -2.78 6.20 16.36
C ASN A 319 -2.11 6.65 15.06
N GLY A 320 -2.41 5.99 13.94
CA GLY A 320 -2.01 6.42 12.61
C GLY A 320 -2.25 5.39 11.52
N PHE A 321 -2.34 5.88 10.28
CA PHE A 321 -2.36 5.04 9.08
C PHE A 321 -1.03 5.19 8.34
N TYR A 322 -0.54 4.08 7.80
CA TYR A 322 0.72 4.04 7.06
C TYR A 322 0.48 3.34 5.75
N ILE A 323 0.86 4.01 4.67
CA ILE A 323 0.67 3.52 3.31
C ILE A 323 2.04 3.27 2.74
N TYR A 324 2.25 2.06 2.25
CA TYR A 324 3.46 1.63 1.59
C TYR A 324 3.14 1.24 0.16
N ASN A 325 4.12 1.45 -0.70
CA ASN A 325 4.11 0.96 -2.06
C ASN A 325 5.28 -0.01 -2.25
N GLN A 326 5.08 -1.11 -2.97
CA GLN A 326 6.16 -2.06 -3.22
C GLN A 326 7.07 -1.52 -4.33
N VAL A 327 8.28 -1.10 -3.96
CA VAL A 327 9.34 -0.74 -4.89
C VAL A 327 9.83 -2.01 -5.57
N GLY A 328 9.17 -2.30 -6.69
CA GLY A 328 9.39 -3.43 -7.58
C GLY A 328 8.72 -3.25 -8.95
N GLY A 329 8.13 -2.09 -9.23
CA GLY A 329 7.72 -1.63 -10.55
C GLY A 329 8.43 -0.31 -10.84
N THR A 330 8.98 -0.16 -12.04
CA THR A 330 9.80 0.99 -12.49
C THR A 330 9.00 2.28 -12.71
N ASP A 331 7.72 2.32 -12.34
CA ASP A 331 6.78 3.40 -12.64
C ASP A 331 6.88 4.63 -11.70
N ASP A 332 7.67 4.54 -10.61
CA ASP A 332 7.71 5.58 -9.56
C ASP A 332 8.92 6.54 -9.65
N CYS A 333 9.70 6.49 -10.74
CA CYS A 333 10.80 7.43 -11.00
C CYS A 333 10.58 8.38 -12.21
N PRO A 334 9.49 9.17 -12.30
CA PRO A 334 9.32 10.11 -13.41
C PRO A 334 10.44 11.17 -13.45
N PRO A 335 11.01 11.50 -14.63
CA PRO A 335 10.64 11.03 -15.97
C PRO A 335 11.44 9.80 -16.47
N TYR A 336 12.33 9.22 -15.66
CA TYR A 336 13.29 8.20 -16.10
C TYR A 336 12.74 6.77 -16.04
N GLY A 337 11.82 6.50 -15.11
CA GLY A 337 11.15 5.19 -14.95
C GLY A 337 10.39 4.77 -16.21
N ASP A 338 9.55 5.67 -16.73
CA ASP A 338 8.80 5.50 -17.99
C ASP A 338 9.70 5.38 -19.24
N GLN A 339 11.01 5.62 -19.10
CA GLN A 339 11.99 5.65 -20.19
C GLN A 339 13.05 4.54 -20.07
N ILE A 340 12.86 3.55 -19.20
CA ILE A 340 13.78 2.42 -19.10
C ILE A 340 13.81 1.64 -20.43
N GLY A 341 15.01 1.32 -20.89
CA GLY A 341 15.27 0.75 -22.21
C GLY A 341 15.26 1.77 -23.35
N THR A 342 14.85 3.01 -23.11
CA THR A 342 14.90 4.11 -24.09
C THR A 342 16.21 4.85 -23.94
N TYR A 343 16.93 5.02 -25.05
CA TYR A 343 18.23 5.67 -25.08
C TYR A 343 18.25 6.85 -26.04
N ASP A 344 19.28 7.71 -25.97
CA ASP A 344 19.51 8.90 -26.83
C ASP A 344 18.46 10.05 -26.81
N GLY A 345 17.45 9.96 -25.94
CA GLY A 345 16.39 10.96 -25.83
C GLY A 345 15.35 10.91 -26.97
N THR A 346 15.37 9.86 -27.81
CA THR A 346 14.34 9.57 -28.82
C THR A 346 13.44 8.41 -28.38
N SER A 347 12.53 7.93 -29.25
CA SER A 347 11.67 6.76 -29.00
C SER A 347 12.35 5.42 -29.33
N ASN A 348 13.68 5.36 -29.35
CA ASN A 348 14.43 4.14 -29.64
C ASN A 348 14.50 3.26 -28.39
N TYR A 349 13.78 2.14 -28.42
CA TYR A 349 13.70 1.19 -27.31
C TYR A 349 14.57 -0.06 -27.55
N SER A 350 15.25 -0.51 -26.49
CA SER A 350 15.95 -1.78 -26.43
C SER A 350 15.58 -2.54 -25.16
N GLU A 351 14.89 -3.67 -25.32
CA GLU A 351 14.54 -4.58 -24.22
C GLU A 351 15.78 -5.08 -23.46
N ALA A 352 16.84 -5.43 -24.19
CA ALA A 352 18.12 -5.81 -23.59
C ALA A 352 18.72 -4.72 -22.70
N CYS A 353 18.47 -3.44 -23.03
CA CYS A 353 18.93 -2.33 -22.20
C CYS A 353 18.04 -2.12 -20.97
N ALA A 354 16.72 -2.32 -21.11
CA ALA A 354 15.78 -2.31 -19.99
C ALA A 354 16.18 -3.36 -18.94
N ASP A 355 16.36 -4.61 -19.35
CA ASP A 355 16.69 -5.71 -18.46
C ASP A 355 18.02 -5.51 -17.70
N ILE A 356 19.06 -4.97 -18.36
CA ILE A 356 20.33 -4.65 -17.68
C ILE A 356 20.15 -3.47 -16.72
N THR A 357 19.31 -2.49 -17.07
CA THR A 357 18.99 -1.36 -16.20
C THR A 357 18.28 -1.85 -14.94
N ASP A 358 17.33 -2.77 -15.06
CA ASP A 358 16.68 -3.41 -13.91
C ASP A 358 17.67 -4.21 -13.06
N ALA A 359 18.60 -4.93 -13.70
CA ALA A 359 19.66 -5.63 -12.98
C ALA A 359 20.62 -4.68 -12.23
N CYS A 360 20.83 -3.46 -12.75
CA CYS A 360 21.54 -2.41 -12.02
C CYS A 360 20.74 -1.91 -10.82
N LEU A 361 19.45 -1.63 -11.00
CA LEU A 361 18.56 -1.12 -9.96
C LEU A 361 18.36 -2.12 -8.81
N ALA A 362 18.43 -3.42 -9.12
CA ALA A 362 18.44 -4.48 -8.13
C ALA A 362 19.77 -4.57 -7.33
N ALA A 363 20.83 -3.89 -7.74
CA ALA A 363 22.12 -3.92 -7.05
C ALA A 363 22.12 -2.92 -5.87
N ASP A 364 21.99 -3.43 -4.65
CA ASP A 364 21.99 -2.62 -3.43
C ASP A 364 23.33 -1.89 -3.19
N GLY A 365 23.28 -0.68 -2.64
CA GLY A 365 24.43 0.14 -2.26
C GLY A 365 24.45 1.54 -2.85
N THR A 366 25.38 2.38 -2.38
CA THR A 366 25.50 3.80 -2.79
C THR A 366 26.57 4.04 -3.86
N SER A 367 27.37 3.02 -4.18
CA SER A 367 28.51 3.09 -5.10
C SER A 367 28.16 2.36 -6.40
N ILE A 368 27.32 2.96 -7.24
CA ILE A 368 26.81 2.28 -8.44
C ILE A 368 27.91 1.87 -9.43
N TRP A 369 29.05 2.58 -9.48
CA TRP A 369 30.22 2.22 -10.30
C TRP A 369 31.08 1.09 -9.72
N SER A 370 30.65 0.47 -8.61
CA SER A 370 31.16 -0.82 -8.14
C SER A 370 30.27 -2.00 -8.54
N HIS A 371 29.22 -1.80 -9.34
CA HIS A 371 28.37 -2.85 -9.90
C HIS A 371 28.50 -2.93 -11.43
N ALA A 372 28.87 -4.11 -11.95
CA ALA A 372 29.12 -4.30 -13.38
C ALA A 372 27.85 -4.12 -14.22
N ALA A 373 26.68 -4.53 -13.69
CA ALA A 373 25.38 -4.27 -14.30
C ALA A 373 25.11 -2.77 -14.46
N CYS A 374 25.40 -1.94 -13.45
CA CYS A 374 25.22 -0.49 -13.54
C CYS A 374 26.17 0.17 -14.53
N VAL A 375 27.42 -0.31 -14.63
CA VAL A 375 28.36 0.18 -15.64
C VAL A 375 27.89 -0.18 -17.05
N ALA A 376 27.33 -1.37 -17.27
CA ALA A 376 26.75 -1.76 -18.56
C ALA A 376 25.42 -1.04 -18.86
N ALA A 377 24.55 -0.84 -17.86
CA ALA A 377 23.31 -0.07 -17.99
C ALA A 377 23.63 1.35 -18.43
N ALA A 378 24.63 1.99 -17.82
CA ALA A 378 25.03 3.35 -18.15
C ALA A 378 25.40 3.51 -19.64
N THR A 379 26.01 2.49 -20.26
CA THR A 379 26.39 2.52 -21.68
C THR A 379 25.26 2.36 -22.67
N CYS A 380 24.08 1.91 -22.23
CA CYS A 380 22.90 1.84 -23.09
C CYS A 380 21.83 2.87 -22.68
N GLN A 381 21.49 2.97 -21.39
CA GLN A 381 20.40 3.79 -20.86
C GLN A 381 20.75 5.29 -20.71
N GLY A 382 22.04 5.61 -20.62
CA GLY A 382 22.50 6.95 -20.26
C GLY A 382 23.04 7.02 -18.84
N THR A 383 24.11 7.78 -18.64
CA THR A 383 24.72 7.97 -17.32
C THR A 383 23.81 8.78 -16.41
N ALA A 384 23.17 9.83 -16.95
CA ALA A 384 22.27 10.68 -16.18
C ALA A 384 21.03 9.89 -15.73
N SER A 385 20.46 9.10 -16.64
CA SER A 385 19.29 8.26 -16.38
C SER A 385 19.57 7.20 -15.33
N VAL A 386 20.67 6.46 -15.44
CA VAL A 386 21.03 5.41 -14.46
C VAL A 386 21.29 6.01 -13.07
N ILE A 387 22.00 7.14 -12.99
CA ILE A 387 22.21 7.84 -11.72
C ILE A 387 20.87 8.30 -11.13
N ALA A 388 20.00 8.91 -11.93
CA ALA A 388 18.71 9.43 -11.46
C ALA A 388 17.78 8.31 -10.99
N LEU A 389 17.70 7.19 -11.72
CA LEU A 389 16.93 6.01 -11.32
C LEU A 389 17.45 5.41 -9.99
N ASN A 390 18.77 5.29 -9.85
CA ASN A 390 19.37 4.80 -8.60
C ASN A 390 19.20 5.78 -7.43
N GLN A 391 19.25 7.10 -7.67
CA GLN A 391 19.00 8.12 -6.64
C GLN A 391 17.53 8.19 -6.23
N CYS A 392 16.62 7.94 -7.18
CA CYS A 392 15.20 7.83 -6.93
C CYS A 392 14.90 6.64 -6.00
N GLN A 393 15.47 5.47 -6.29
CA GLN A 393 15.31 4.27 -5.45
C GLN A 393 16.11 4.34 -4.14
N ASN A 394 17.30 4.95 -4.17
CA ASN A 394 18.19 5.08 -3.02
C ASN A 394 18.74 6.52 -2.93
N PRO A 395 18.10 7.40 -2.14
CA PRO A 395 18.56 8.79 -1.97
C PRO A 395 19.96 8.96 -1.36
N ALA A 396 20.59 7.86 -0.87
CA ALA A 396 21.97 7.88 -0.38
C ALA A 396 23.01 7.74 -1.51
N VAL A 397 22.59 7.44 -2.74
CA VAL A 397 23.46 7.51 -3.92
C VAL A 397 23.88 8.96 -4.13
N LEU A 398 25.20 9.19 -4.17
CA LEU A 398 25.75 10.54 -4.23
C LEU A 398 25.46 11.20 -5.60
N PRO A 399 25.49 12.55 -5.68
CA PRO A 399 25.46 13.26 -6.95
C PRO A 399 26.58 12.79 -7.88
N ALA A 400 26.35 12.83 -9.21
CA ALA A 400 27.26 12.29 -10.23
C ALA A 400 28.75 12.58 -9.97
N ALA A 401 29.11 13.83 -9.69
CA ALA A 401 30.50 14.26 -9.43
C ALA A 401 31.12 13.76 -8.11
N SER A 402 30.33 13.10 -7.25
CA SER A 402 30.71 12.63 -5.92
C SER A 402 30.54 11.13 -5.73
N ILE A 403 29.99 10.42 -6.72
CA ILE A 403 29.96 8.95 -6.72
C ILE A 403 31.42 8.44 -6.72
N PRO A 404 31.77 7.39 -5.96
CA PRO A 404 33.10 6.81 -6.04
C PRO A 404 33.46 6.36 -7.46
N HIS A 405 34.73 6.59 -7.84
CA HIS A 405 35.27 6.19 -9.14
C HIS A 405 35.05 4.71 -9.46
N LEU A 406 35.03 4.39 -10.76
CA LEU A 406 34.88 3.06 -11.31
C LEU A 406 35.81 2.06 -10.61
N SER A 407 35.20 1.00 -10.09
CA SER A 407 35.93 -0.08 -9.42
C SER A 407 37.03 -0.65 -10.32
N SER A 408 38.24 -0.73 -9.79
CA SER A 408 39.38 -1.34 -10.47
C SER A 408 39.13 -2.81 -10.85
N THR A 409 38.32 -3.51 -10.05
CA THR A 409 37.92 -4.90 -10.32
C THR A 409 37.00 -4.99 -11.53
N ILE A 410 36.04 -4.05 -11.65
CA ILE A 410 35.18 -3.99 -12.83
C ILE A 410 36.00 -3.64 -14.06
N TYR A 411 36.85 -2.62 -13.98
CA TYR A 411 37.70 -2.27 -15.11
C TYR A 411 38.60 -3.44 -15.56
N ALA A 412 39.19 -4.18 -14.61
CA ALA A 412 39.95 -5.39 -14.90
C ALA A 412 39.10 -6.51 -15.53
N SER A 413 37.81 -6.59 -15.23
CA SER A 413 36.90 -7.54 -15.89
C SER A 413 36.66 -7.20 -17.36
N ILE A 414 36.80 -5.93 -17.76
CA ILE A 414 36.65 -5.47 -19.14
C ILE A 414 37.94 -5.69 -19.93
N VAL A 415 39.08 -5.22 -19.41
CA VAL A 415 40.34 -5.17 -20.18
C VAL A 415 41.32 -6.32 -19.84
N GLY A 416 41.00 -7.12 -18.83
CA GLY A 416 41.83 -8.24 -18.38
C GLY A 416 43.04 -7.80 -17.53
N SER A 417 44.07 -8.65 -17.50
CA SER A 417 45.21 -8.53 -16.58
C SER A 417 46.11 -7.31 -16.80
N CYS A 418 45.90 -6.54 -17.87
CA CYS A 418 46.66 -5.31 -18.16
C CYS A 418 46.07 -4.06 -17.51
N ALA A 419 44.94 -4.17 -16.79
CA ALA A 419 44.34 -3.07 -16.05
C ALA A 419 45.29 -2.45 -15.01
N PRO A 420 45.23 -1.11 -14.79
CA PRO A 420 44.42 -0.12 -15.49
C PRO A 420 45.11 0.47 -16.75
N ASN A 421 46.24 -0.09 -17.19
CA ASN A 421 47.15 0.53 -18.16
C ASN A 421 46.78 0.30 -19.63
N CYS A 422 45.87 -0.64 -19.90
CA CYS A 422 45.37 -0.89 -21.24
C CYS A 422 43.96 -0.30 -21.40
N PRO A 423 43.67 0.33 -22.55
CA PRO A 423 42.38 0.93 -22.80
C PRO A 423 41.33 -0.14 -23.18
N ILE A 424 40.05 0.18 -22.97
CA ILE A 424 38.92 -0.62 -23.45
C ILE A 424 38.94 -0.59 -24.98
N THR A 425 39.02 -1.77 -25.59
CA THR A 425 38.82 -1.94 -27.03
C THR A 425 37.34 -2.19 -27.33
N GLN A 426 36.92 -1.96 -28.58
CA GLN A 426 35.56 -2.28 -29.03
C GLN A 426 35.17 -3.73 -28.72
N GLN A 427 36.08 -4.70 -28.90
CA GLN A 427 35.78 -6.10 -28.59
C GLN A 427 35.62 -6.33 -27.09
N ASN A 428 36.47 -5.73 -26.26
CA ASN A 428 36.34 -5.81 -24.80
C ASN A 428 34.98 -5.26 -24.32
N TYR A 429 34.55 -4.15 -24.91
CA TYR A 429 33.24 -3.55 -24.60
C TYR A 429 32.09 -4.49 -24.97
N ILE A 430 32.10 -5.05 -26.19
CA ILE A 430 31.08 -6.00 -26.64
C ILE A 430 31.03 -7.21 -25.70
N ASP A 431 32.17 -7.83 -25.40
CA ASP A 431 32.26 -9.00 -24.52
C ASP A 431 31.73 -8.67 -23.12
N PHE A 432 32.06 -7.49 -22.61
CA PHE A 432 31.57 -7.01 -21.31
C PHE A 432 30.05 -6.86 -21.29
N VAL A 433 29.46 -6.13 -22.24
CA VAL A 433 28.01 -5.86 -22.28
C VAL A 433 27.21 -7.14 -22.48
N TYR A 434 27.59 -8.00 -23.42
CA TYR A 434 26.92 -9.29 -23.62
C TYR A 434 27.13 -10.23 -22.43
N GLY A 435 28.28 -10.14 -21.74
CA GLY A 435 28.52 -10.84 -20.49
C GLY A 435 27.59 -10.40 -19.37
N GLN A 436 27.35 -9.09 -19.22
CA GLN A 436 26.40 -8.56 -18.24
C GLN A 436 24.95 -8.91 -18.58
N MET A 437 24.56 -8.88 -19.86
CA MET A 437 23.26 -9.37 -20.32
C MET A 437 23.03 -10.83 -19.91
N THR A 438 24.03 -11.68 -20.15
CA THR A 438 23.96 -13.10 -19.78
C THR A 438 23.84 -13.26 -18.26
N ALA A 439 24.60 -12.49 -17.48
CA ALA A 439 24.55 -12.53 -16.03
C ALA A 439 23.21 -12.02 -15.45
N ALA A 440 22.60 -11.04 -16.12
CA ALA A 440 21.27 -10.50 -15.78
C ALA A 440 20.11 -11.40 -16.24
N GLY A 441 20.37 -12.49 -16.96
CA GLY A 441 19.33 -13.39 -17.44
C GLY A 441 18.54 -12.86 -18.64
N VAL A 442 19.08 -11.88 -19.38
CA VAL A 442 18.48 -11.31 -20.59
C VAL A 442 18.22 -12.42 -21.60
N THR A 443 16.98 -12.48 -22.11
CA THR A 443 16.59 -13.49 -23.11
C THR A 443 16.51 -12.91 -24.52
N ASN A 444 16.27 -11.60 -24.65
CA ASN A 444 16.15 -10.88 -25.91
C ASN A 444 17.36 -9.97 -26.13
N PHE A 445 18.42 -10.53 -26.74
CA PHE A 445 19.66 -9.80 -27.01
C PHE A 445 19.52 -8.77 -28.15
N PRO A 446 20.40 -7.75 -28.21
CA PRO A 446 20.41 -6.80 -29.33
C PRO A 446 20.58 -7.49 -30.68
N THR A 447 19.92 -6.94 -31.70
CA THR A 447 19.78 -7.52 -33.05
C THR A 447 21.12 -7.82 -33.74
N SER A 448 22.20 -7.13 -33.38
CA SER A 448 23.57 -7.45 -33.80
C SER A 448 24.61 -6.71 -32.96
N SER A 449 25.87 -7.15 -33.02
CA SER A 449 26.99 -6.38 -32.47
C SER A 449 27.19 -5.03 -33.16
N ALA A 450 26.83 -4.90 -34.44
CA ALA A 450 26.86 -3.63 -35.17
C ALA A 450 25.89 -2.59 -34.57
N TYR A 451 24.73 -3.05 -34.09
CA TYR A 451 23.79 -2.20 -33.35
C TYR A 451 24.41 -1.72 -32.04
N VAL A 452 24.95 -2.63 -31.22
CA VAL A 452 25.63 -2.28 -29.95
C VAL A 452 26.79 -1.30 -30.17
N ILE A 453 27.55 -1.47 -31.24
CA ILE A 453 28.63 -0.55 -31.61
C ILE A 453 28.07 0.84 -31.92
N SER A 454 27.17 0.92 -32.91
CA SER A 454 26.69 2.21 -33.40
C SER A 454 25.83 2.99 -32.41
N GLN A 455 25.07 2.30 -31.56
CA GLN A 455 24.12 2.94 -30.64
C GLN A 455 24.71 3.21 -29.27
N TRP A 456 25.66 2.39 -28.79
CA TRP A 456 26.11 2.44 -27.40
C TRP A 456 27.62 2.67 -27.25
N TRP A 457 28.45 2.14 -28.15
CA TRP A 457 29.91 2.33 -28.09
C TRP A 457 30.38 3.64 -28.73
N ASP A 458 29.93 3.90 -29.96
CA ASP A 458 30.35 5.05 -30.75
C ASP A 458 30.06 6.40 -30.05
N PRO A 459 28.92 6.58 -29.34
CA PRO A 459 28.67 7.79 -28.56
C PRO A 459 29.71 8.03 -27.44
N ILE A 460 30.18 6.97 -26.79
CA ILE A 460 31.20 7.05 -25.74
C ILE A 460 32.54 7.44 -26.35
N LEU A 461 32.92 6.83 -27.49
CA LEU A 461 34.13 7.23 -28.23
C LEU A 461 34.07 8.69 -28.69
N GLN A 462 32.91 9.14 -29.16
CA GLN A 462 32.71 10.51 -29.59
C GLN A 462 32.88 11.49 -28.42
N TRP A 463 32.32 11.19 -27.25
CA TRP A 463 32.45 12.05 -26.07
C TRP A 463 33.88 12.05 -25.52
N THR A 464 34.51 10.88 -25.41
CA THR A 464 35.85 10.74 -24.84
C THR A 464 36.96 11.27 -25.75
N ALA A 465 36.73 11.30 -27.07
CA ALA A 465 37.65 11.79 -28.09
C ALA A 465 39.02 11.07 -28.09
N THR A 466 39.06 9.77 -27.75
CA THR A 466 40.29 8.97 -27.60
C THR A 466 40.65 8.13 -28.83
N GLY A 467 39.92 8.27 -29.94
CA GLY A 467 40.15 7.50 -31.16
C GLY A 467 39.36 6.19 -31.18
N THR A 468 40.04 5.05 -31.13
CA THR A 468 39.40 3.72 -31.27
C THR A 468 39.33 2.91 -29.97
N THR A 469 39.89 3.43 -28.88
CA THR A 469 39.96 2.75 -27.58
C THR A 469 39.81 3.75 -26.44
N ILE A 470 39.31 3.33 -25.27
CA ILE A 470 39.01 4.24 -24.14
C ILE A 470 39.86 3.89 -22.90
N PRO A 471 40.85 4.72 -22.52
CA PRO A 471 41.60 4.55 -21.27
C PRO A 471 40.72 4.67 -20.03
N TYR A 472 41.18 4.11 -18.90
CA TYR A 472 40.44 4.11 -17.62
C TYR A 472 39.91 5.50 -17.25
N GLN A 473 40.79 6.51 -17.25
CA GLN A 473 40.43 7.87 -16.83
C GLN A 473 39.30 8.44 -17.70
N ASN A 474 39.36 8.27 -19.02
CA ASN A 474 38.35 8.80 -19.93
C ASN A 474 37.00 8.09 -19.77
N PHE A 475 37.00 6.78 -19.51
CA PHE A 475 35.77 6.02 -19.28
C PHE A 475 35.14 6.38 -17.93
N ASP A 476 35.97 6.52 -16.90
CA ASP A 476 35.54 6.97 -15.58
C ASP A 476 35.00 8.41 -15.62
N ASP A 477 35.68 9.34 -16.29
CA ASP A 477 35.21 10.70 -16.50
C ASP A 477 33.86 10.72 -17.26
N TRP A 478 33.70 9.84 -18.25
CA TRP A 478 32.43 9.72 -18.99
C TRP A 478 31.28 9.29 -18.07
N LEU A 479 31.50 8.34 -17.16
CA LEU A 479 30.49 7.91 -16.17
C LEU A 479 30.03 9.04 -15.25
N HIS A 480 30.92 9.98 -14.92
CA HIS A 480 30.63 11.06 -13.95
C HIS A 480 30.15 12.36 -14.61
N TYR A 481 30.54 12.62 -15.86
CA TYR A 481 30.43 13.95 -16.46
C TYR A 481 29.78 14.00 -17.84
N SER A 482 29.48 12.85 -18.47
CA SER A 482 28.91 12.90 -19.82
C SER A 482 27.52 13.51 -19.86
N ASN A 483 26.73 13.32 -18.79
CA ASN A 483 25.29 13.61 -18.75
C ASN A 483 24.56 13.03 -19.97
N TRP A 484 25.10 11.92 -20.50
CA TRP A 484 24.53 11.21 -21.63
C TRP A 484 23.21 10.58 -21.26
#